data_AF-A0A447U4C7-F1
#
_entry.id   AF-A0A447U4C7-F1
#
_cell.length_a   1.000
_cell.length_b   1.000
_cell.length_c   1.000
_cell.angle_alpha   90.00
_cell.angle_beta   90.00
_cell.angle_gamma   90.00
#
_symmetry.space_group_name_H-M   'P 1'
#
loop_
_entity.id
_entity.type
_entity.pdbx_description
1 polymer ?
#
loop_
_entity_poly.entity_id
_entity_poly.type
_entity_poly.pdbx_seq_one_letter_code
_entity_poly.pdbx_strand_id
1 'polypeptide(L)' 'MAIFFAPELSTSNRATLGGMINTDASGQGSLVYGKTSDHVLGIRAVLLGGRYP' A
#
# COMPACT_ATOMS: atom_id res chain seq x y z
N MET A 1 -1.86 20.44 -11.49
CA MET A 1 -0.98 19.76 -10.53
C MET A 1 -1.62 18.40 -10.24
N ALA A 2 -0.99 17.29 -10.63
CA ALA A 2 -1.53 15.96 -10.39
C ALA A 2 -0.98 15.43 -9.05
N ILE A 3 -1.83 14.78 -8.27
CA ILE A 3 -1.42 14.01 -7.08
C ILE A 3 -1.06 12.59 -7.52
N PHE A 4 -0.07 11.98 -6.87
CA PHE A 4 0.30 10.58 -7.09
C PHE A 4 0.33 9.82 -5.77
N PHE A 5 0.15 8.50 -5.86
CA PHE A 5 0.28 7.60 -4.71
C PHE A 5 1.76 7.25 -4.52
N ALA A 6 2.30 7.56 -3.35
CA ALA A 6 3.74 7.57 -3.06
C ALA A 6 4.47 6.22 -3.20
N PRO A 7 3.86 5.05 -2.89
CA PRO A 7 4.41 3.75 -3.26
C PRO A 7 4.50 3.59 -4.79
N GLU A 8 5.59 4.08 -5.36
CA GLU A 8 5.91 3.98 -6.79
C GLU A 8 6.66 2.66 -7.02
N LEU A 9 6.01 1.71 -7.70
CA LEU A 9 6.54 0.36 -7.92
C LEU A 9 6.71 0.06 -9.41
N SER A 10 7.71 -0.74 -9.76
CA SER A 10 7.94 -1.17 -11.16
C SER A 10 6.77 -1.97 -11.76
N THR A 11 5.87 -2.48 -10.92
CA THR A 11 4.65 -3.20 -11.27
C THR A 11 3.37 -2.38 -11.07
N SER A 12 3.47 -1.05 -10.91
CA SER A 12 2.33 -0.15 -10.64
C SER A 12 1.13 -0.36 -11.57
N ASN A 13 1.36 -0.78 -12.82
CA ASN A 13 0.29 -1.01 -13.79
C ASN A 13 -0.63 -2.21 -13.49
N ARG A 14 -0.25 -3.07 -12.54
CA ARG A 14 -0.96 -4.30 -12.16
C ARG A 14 -1.04 -4.52 -10.65
N ALA A 15 -0.34 -3.72 -9.85
CA ALA A 15 -0.39 -3.80 -8.39
C ALA A 15 -1.75 -3.35 -7.84
N THR A 16 -2.17 -3.95 -6.73
CA THR A 16 -3.40 -3.58 -6.01
C THR A 16 -3.06 -3.07 -4.62
N LEU A 17 -3.91 -2.21 -4.05
CA LEU A 17 -3.73 -1.73 -2.67
C LEU A 17 -3.63 -2.89 -1.67
N GLY A 18 -4.49 -3.90 -1.81
CA GLY A 18 -4.45 -5.08 -0.94
C GLY A 18 -3.16 -5.88 -1.04
N GLY A 19 -2.62 -6.05 -2.26
CA GLY A 19 -1.32 -6.70 -2.46
C GLY A 19 -0.18 -5.89 -1.85
N MET A 20 -0.17 -4.58 -2.08
CA MET A 20 0.85 -3.68 -1.54
C MET A 20 0.85 -3.63 -0.01
N ILE A 21 -0.34 -3.61 0.60
CA ILE A 21 -0.50 -3.67 2.06
C ILE A 21 0.00 -5.00 2.61
N ASN A 22 -0.34 -6.13 1.94
CA ASN A 22 0.06 -7.46 2.36
C ASN A 22 1.59 -7.61 2.39
N THR A 23 2.29 -7.05 1.39
CA THR A 23 3.75 -7.20 1.26
C THR A 23 4.55 -6.02 1.82
N ASP A 24 3.91 -5.02 2.44
CA ASP A 24 4.50 -3.72 2.79
C ASP A 24 5.34 -3.14 1.65
N ALA A 25 4.70 -2.96 0.48
CA ALA A 25 5.41 -2.69 -0.75
C ALA A 25 6.18 -1.35 -0.70
N SER A 26 7.37 -1.37 -1.30
CA SER A 26 8.29 -0.24 -1.43
C SER A 26 8.88 -0.23 -2.83
N GLY A 27 9.14 0.94 -3.40
CA GLY A 27 9.89 1.04 -4.65
C GLY A 27 10.89 2.18 -4.65
N GLN A 28 11.30 2.64 -5.83
CA GLN A 28 12.49 3.50 -5.98
C GLN A 28 12.37 4.83 -5.22
N GLY A 29 11.15 5.36 -5.07
CA GLY A 29 10.88 6.58 -4.31
C GLY A 29 10.80 6.40 -2.79
N SER A 30 10.86 5.17 -2.26
CA SER A 30 10.53 4.90 -0.86
C SER A 30 11.51 5.48 0.16
N LEU A 31 12.76 5.78 -0.23
CA LEU A 31 13.71 6.48 0.65
C LEU A 31 13.29 7.92 0.95
N VAL A 32 12.56 8.56 0.03
CA VAL A 32 12.12 9.96 0.16
C VAL A 32 10.69 10.03 0.64
N TYR A 33 9.83 9.17 0.10
CA TYR A 33 8.39 9.24 0.35
C TYR A 33 7.90 8.23 1.39
N GLY A 34 8.66 7.18 1.71
CA GLY A 34 8.22 6.09 2.59
C GLY A 34 7.64 4.90 1.83
N LYS A 35 7.36 3.83 2.56
CA LYS A 35 6.75 2.57 2.07
C LYS A 35 5.23 2.63 2.15
N THR A 36 4.55 1.57 1.75
CA THR A 36 3.08 1.49 1.82
C THR A 36 2.57 1.74 3.24
N SER A 37 3.17 1.13 4.26
CA SER A 37 2.77 1.31 5.67
C SER A 37 2.82 2.75 6.16
N ASP A 38 3.80 3.56 5.72
CA ASP A 38 3.93 4.98 6.10
C ASP A 38 2.75 5.85 5.62
N HIS A 39 1.97 5.34 4.65
CA HIS A 39 0.84 6.04 4.05
C HIS A 39 -0.52 5.43 4.41
N VAL A 40 -0.55 4.38 5.24
CA VAL A 40 -1.79 3.71 5.63
C VAL A 40 -2.25 4.24 6.99
N LEU A 41 -3.38 4.96 7.00
CA LEU A 41 -3.99 5.48 8.23
C LEU A 41 -4.80 4.43 9.00
N GLY A 42 -5.32 3.42 8.29
CA GLY A 42 -6.14 2.35 8.86
C GLY A 42 -6.66 1.42 7.78
N ILE A 43 -7.00 0.19 8.17
CA ILE A 43 -7.49 -0.86 7.27
C ILE A 43 -8.75 -1.48 7.84
N ARG A 44 -9.78 -1.64 6.99
CA ARG A 44 -10.90 -2.54 7.26
C ARG A 44 -10.62 -3.87 6.57
N ALA A 45 -10.45 -4.92 7.35
CA ALA A 45 -10.14 -6.26 6.85
C ALA A 45 -11.10 -7.30 7.44
N VAL A 46 -11.26 -8.40 6.71
CA VAL A 46 -11.95 -9.61 7.20
C VAL A 46 -10.89 -10.55 7.74
N LEU A 47 -11.00 -10.91 9.01
CA LEU A 47 -10.13 -11.91 9.64
C LEU A 47 -10.72 -13.32 9.47
N LEU A 48 -9.89 -14.35 9.75
CA LEU A 48 -10.38 -15.73 9.82
C LEU A 48 -11.58 -15.82 10.77
N GLY A 49 -12.69 -16.39 10.28
CA GLY A 49 -13.96 -16.43 11.01
C GLY A 49 -14.93 -15.28 10.70
N GLY A 50 -14.61 -14.41 9.74
CA GLY A 50 -15.57 -13.46 9.16
C GLY A 50 -15.85 -12.21 10.00
N ARG A 51 -15.05 -11.95 11.04
CA ARG A 51 -15.20 -10.77 11.88
C ARG A 51 -14.39 -9.59 11.34
N TYR A 52 -14.98 -8.40 11.42
CA TYR A 52 -14.31 -7.11 11.23
C TYR A 52 -13.85 -6.59 12.59
N PRO A 53 -12.62 -6.04 12.71
CA PRO A 53 -12.22 -5.24 13.88
C PRO A 53 -12.93 -3.87 13.90
#